data_AF-A0A923I285-F1
#
_entry.id   AF-A0A923I285-F1
#
_cell.length_a   1.000
_cell.length_b   1.000
_cell.length_c   1.000
_cell.angle_alpha   90.00
_cell.angle_beta   90.00
_cell.angle_gamma   90.00
#
_symmetry.space_group_name_H-M   'P 1'
#
loop_
_entity.id
_entity.type
_entity.pdbx_description
1 polymer ?
#
loop_
_entity_poly.entity_id
_entity_poly.type
_entity_poly.pdbx_seq_one_letter_code
_entity_poly.pdbx_strand_id
1 'polypeptide(L)'
;MIQLGNITKLLLYLLVLLPMTFLMAVAPWGSAWLSLIVVWTYLMYRPRNVLHPNNMVFAFYGLYIVLSSTLNLVLYLIDWDYVLPWGQQVFWETMSLTLLFQAEFTFLVLFFGLYWFCKDSHQPRARFRENIEVKPAWRNGLAVLSVVLVFLFMQSTAGLDAWITDYSYTYLAKREGHGLLNVIIITLGNVTVFLFGLETQRARRKWPILLVALLVMMTLSYIGGIKSRFIFLLIIFLSPWFMTMKFRLGTIIGLSVSFFVLLYLGTLIRTEGFYASTPFFIEMLVGYFNAFQLHDWIVTSRDPGFFQTVWQVFVKPLQILGVLSPDASFDISVMLTKEFFPEQWENEHATQQWPLDTELYLNYYGALLSWLPLTMYAALQGWLYRHAVLRGNLYFMPIYVMEFQRIFSTLRGTLIPWETPIYVAQYLLIYQLCRMAIRQYPATSSGESVCGLKRDTRS
;
A
#
# COMPACT_ATOMS: atom_id res chain seq x y z
N MET A 1 -12.00 -27.56 3.21
CA MET A 1 -11.07 -26.80 4.08
C MET A 1 -11.46 -27.11 5.53
N ILE A 2 -10.69 -27.96 6.20
CA ILE A 2 -11.00 -28.52 7.53
C ILE A 2 -10.95 -27.38 8.57
N GLN A 3 -12.00 -27.21 9.38
CA GLN A 3 -11.99 -26.27 10.50
C GLN A 3 -11.25 -26.91 11.69
N LEU A 4 -9.93 -26.78 11.71
CA LEU A 4 -9.12 -27.13 12.88
C LEU A 4 -9.40 -26.13 14.01
N GLY A 5 -9.42 -26.62 15.25
CA GLY A 5 -9.44 -25.75 16.43
C GLY A 5 -8.22 -24.82 16.44
N ASN A 6 -8.35 -23.63 17.05
CA ASN A 6 -7.29 -22.61 17.05
C ASN A 6 -5.94 -23.15 17.57
N ILE A 7 -5.96 -24.02 18.59
CA ILE A 7 -4.77 -24.63 19.18
C ILE A 7 -4.14 -25.63 18.21
N THR A 8 -4.91 -26.55 17.64
CA THR A 8 -4.41 -27.54 16.66
C THR A 8 -3.81 -26.85 15.44
N LYS A 9 -4.43 -25.77 14.98
CA LYS A 9 -3.92 -24.96 13.86
C LYS A 9 -2.58 -24.31 14.21
N LEU A 10 -2.45 -23.76 15.41
CA LEU A 10 -1.19 -23.17 15.89
C LEU A 10 -0.09 -24.23 16.03
N LEU A 11 -0.40 -25.39 16.61
CA LEU A 11 0.57 -26.49 16.74
C LEU A 11 1.05 -26.99 15.37
N LEU A 12 0.12 -27.19 14.42
CA LEU A 12 0.47 -27.57 13.05
C LEU A 12 1.34 -26.49 12.38
N TYR A 13 1.02 -25.22 12.62
CA TYR A 13 1.82 -24.11 12.09
C TYR A 13 3.25 -24.15 12.63
N LEU A 14 3.42 -24.28 13.95
CA LEU A 14 4.75 -24.35 14.58
C LEU A 14 5.54 -25.59 14.16
N LEU A 15 4.87 -26.72 13.99
CA LEU A 15 5.47 -27.98 13.52
C LEU A 15 6.09 -27.85 12.13
N VAL A 16 5.56 -26.97 11.28
CA VAL A 16 6.10 -26.71 9.94
C VAL A 16 7.07 -25.53 9.95
N LEU A 17 6.79 -24.48 10.72
CA LEU A 17 7.62 -23.29 10.81
C LEU A 17 9.02 -23.63 11.33
N LEU A 18 9.14 -24.35 12.45
CA LEU A 18 10.43 -24.61 13.09
C LEU A 18 11.42 -25.38 12.17
N PRO A 19 11.02 -26.47 11.48
CA PRO A 19 11.87 -27.09 10.48
C PRO A 19 12.23 -26.17 9.32
N MET A 20 11.31 -25.34 8.83
CA MET A 20 11.61 -24.40 7.74
C MET A 20 12.61 -23.33 8.18
N THR A 21 12.46 -22.77 9.38
CA THR A 21 13.42 -21.81 9.96
C THR A 21 14.79 -22.47 10.18
N PHE A 22 14.83 -23.73 10.61
CA PHE A 22 16.08 -24.48 10.71
C PHE A 22 16.74 -24.69 9.33
N LEU A 23 15.96 -25.14 8.34
CA LEU A 23 16.44 -25.32 6.96
C LEU A 23 16.91 -24.00 6.34
N MET A 24 16.22 -22.90 6.61
CA MET A 24 16.65 -21.56 6.21
C MET A 24 18.07 -21.23 6.72
N ALA A 25 18.41 -21.70 7.92
CA ALA A 25 19.69 -21.42 8.56
C ALA A 25 20.85 -22.31 8.07
N VAL A 26 20.56 -23.56 7.65
CA VAL A 26 21.61 -24.57 7.39
C VAL A 26 21.68 -25.06 5.96
N ALA A 27 20.57 -24.97 5.21
CA ALA A 27 20.52 -25.47 3.83
C ALA A 27 20.95 -24.38 2.84
N PRO A 28 21.48 -24.76 1.66
CA PRO A 28 21.60 -23.85 0.54
C PRO A 28 20.25 -23.19 0.23
N TRP A 29 20.29 -21.98 -0.33
CA TRP A 29 19.08 -21.24 -0.69
C TRP A 29 18.15 -20.97 0.49
N GLY A 30 18.70 -20.45 1.60
CA GLY A 30 17.92 -20.01 2.77
C GLY A 30 16.71 -19.14 2.39
N SER A 31 16.86 -18.28 1.38
CA SER A 31 15.80 -17.47 0.79
C SER A 31 14.60 -18.25 0.25
N ALA A 32 14.79 -19.46 -0.30
CA ALA A 32 13.70 -20.32 -0.74
C ALA A 32 12.86 -20.82 0.45
N TRP A 33 13.52 -21.15 1.57
CA TRP A 33 12.84 -21.53 2.81
C TRP A 33 12.08 -20.35 3.42
N LEU A 34 12.66 -19.15 3.41
CA LEU A 34 11.96 -17.92 3.80
C LEU A 34 10.70 -17.69 2.94
N SER A 35 10.79 -17.89 1.62
CA SER A 35 9.64 -17.81 0.72
C SER A 35 8.54 -18.81 1.08
N LEU A 36 8.91 -20.05 1.42
CA LEU A 36 7.97 -21.06 1.90
C LEU A 36 7.32 -20.65 3.23
N ILE A 37 8.07 -20.06 4.17
CA ILE A 37 7.53 -19.55 5.44
C ILE A 37 6.48 -18.45 5.18
N VAL A 38 6.77 -17.50 4.30
CA VAL A 38 5.84 -16.42 3.93
C VAL A 38 4.55 -16.98 3.32
N VAL A 39 4.67 -17.87 2.34
CA VAL A 39 3.52 -18.50 1.66
C VAL A 39 2.73 -19.37 2.63
N TRP A 40 3.39 -20.22 3.42
CA TRP A 40 2.75 -21.10 4.39
C TRP A 40 1.97 -20.31 5.45
N THR A 41 2.60 -19.28 6.03
CA THR A 41 1.96 -18.39 7.01
C THR A 41 0.71 -17.74 6.42
N TYR A 42 0.82 -17.22 5.19
CA TYR A 42 -0.33 -16.61 4.51
C TYR A 42 -1.45 -17.61 4.23
N LEU A 43 -1.15 -18.80 3.72
CA LEU A 43 -2.16 -19.81 3.40
C LEU A 43 -2.87 -20.32 4.66
N MET A 44 -2.13 -20.55 5.73
CA MET A 44 -2.68 -20.98 7.02
C MET A 44 -3.57 -19.90 7.63
N TYR A 45 -3.13 -18.65 7.67
CA TYR A 45 -3.82 -17.55 8.36
C TYR A 45 -4.47 -16.54 7.40
N ARG A 46 -4.85 -16.99 6.21
CA ARG A 46 -5.39 -16.15 5.15
C ARG A 46 -6.60 -15.32 5.62
N PRO A 47 -6.58 -14.00 5.43
CA PRO A 47 -7.74 -13.15 5.68
C PRO A 47 -8.93 -13.49 4.78
N ARG A 48 -10.14 -13.18 5.25
CA ARG A 48 -11.38 -13.41 4.50
C ARG A 48 -11.80 -12.24 3.60
N ASN A 49 -11.28 -11.04 3.82
CA ASN A 49 -11.68 -9.81 3.13
C ASN A 49 -10.52 -9.29 2.28
N VAL A 50 -10.81 -8.64 1.14
CA VAL A 50 -9.79 -8.07 0.24
C VAL A 50 -8.96 -6.99 0.95
N LEU A 51 -9.63 -6.06 1.62
CA LEU A 51 -8.99 -4.94 2.32
C LEU A 51 -8.54 -5.33 3.73
N HIS A 52 -8.07 -6.56 3.95
CA HIS A 52 -7.43 -6.88 5.23
C HIS A 52 -5.94 -6.51 5.14
N PRO A 53 -5.35 -5.82 6.12
CA PRO A 53 -3.98 -5.30 6.00
C PRO A 53 -2.91 -6.40 5.76
N ASN A 54 -3.09 -7.61 6.32
CA ASN A 54 -2.22 -8.76 5.99
C ASN A 54 -2.14 -9.09 4.50
N ASN A 55 -3.14 -8.77 3.69
CA ASN A 55 -3.05 -8.98 2.23
C ASN A 55 -2.02 -8.03 1.61
N MET A 56 -1.88 -6.81 2.13
CA MET A 56 -0.86 -5.87 1.66
C MET A 56 0.54 -6.26 2.13
N VAL A 57 0.67 -6.71 3.39
CA VAL A 57 1.92 -7.28 3.90
C VAL A 57 2.34 -8.47 3.05
N PHE A 58 1.43 -9.41 2.79
CA PHE A 58 1.72 -10.54 1.91
C PHE A 58 2.02 -10.11 0.47
N ALA A 59 1.34 -9.11 -0.09
CA ALA A 59 1.65 -8.62 -1.42
C ALA A 59 3.09 -8.06 -1.49
N PHE A 60 3.53 -7.32 -0.46
CA PHE A 60 4.89 -6.82 -0.40
C PHE A 60 5.93 -7.95 -0.33
N TYR A 61 5.87 -8.81 0.69
CA TYR A 61 6.81 -9.93 0.84
C TYR A 61 6.69 -10.95 -0.32
N GLY A 62 5.49 -11.08 -0.90
CA GLY A 62 5.23 -11.90 -2.07
C GLY A 62 5.96 -11.41 -3.32
N LEU A 63 6.09 -10.09 -3.51
CA LEU A 63 6.83 -9.51 -4.63
C LEU A 63 8.34 -9.45 -4.34
N TYR A 64 8.70 -8.93 -3.16
CA TYR A 64 10.09 -8.63 -2.83
C TYR A 64 10.91 -9.81 -2.31
N ILE A 65 10.27 -10.88 -1.81
CA ILE A 65 10.96 -12.10 -1.40
C ILE A 65 10.50 -13.29 -2.25
N VAL A 66 9.21 -13.62 -2.23
CA VAL A 66 8.72 -14.86 -2.84
C VAL A 66 8.97 -14.88 -4.34
N LEU A 67 8.49 -13.87 -5.07
CA LEU A 67 8.66 -13.79 -6.52
C LEU A 67 10.15 -13.66 -6.89
N SER A 68 10.85 -12.70 -6.29
CA SER A 68 12.26 -12.41 -6.61
C SER A 68 13.17 -13.61 -6.37
N SER A 69 13.09 -14.25 -5.20
CA SER A 69 13.93 -15.42 -4.87
C SER A 69 13.54 -16.68 -5.63
N THR A 70 12.24 -16.95 -5.82
CA THR A 70 11.79 -18.13 -6.57
C THR A 70 12.18 -17.99 -8.04
N LEU A 71 12.07 -16.80 -8.62
CA LEU A 71 12.47 -16.58 -9.99
C LEU A 71 13.99 -16.73 -10.15
N ASN A 72 14.79 -16.16 -9.26
CA ASN A 72 16.24 -16.34 -9.27
C ASN A 72 16.65 -17.82 -9.11
N LEU A 73 15.98 -18.58 -8.23
CA LEU A 73 16.18 -20.03 -8.09
C LEU A 73 15.84 -20.78 -9.38
N VAL A 74 14.72 -20.47 -10.02
CA VAL A 74 14.34 -21.10 -11.29
C VAL A 74 15.35 -20.81 -12.39
N LEU A 75 15.81 -19.56 -12.51
CA LEU A 75 16.85 -19.17 -13.48
C LEU A 75 18.18 -19.86 -13.21
N TYR A 76 18.56 -20.01 -11.94
CA TYR A 76 19.74 -20.78 -11.54
C TYR A 76 19.62 -22.26 -11.92
N LEU A 77 18.48 -22.90 -11.63
CA LEU A 77 18.27 -24.34 -11.90
C LEU A 77 18.24 -24.71 -13.38
N ILE A 78 18.01 -23.74 -14.28
CA ILE A 78 18.01 -23.94 -15.73
C ILE A 78 19.28 -23.42 -16.40
N ASP A 79 20.29 -23.04 -15.61
CA ASP A 79 21.54 -22.43 -16.08
C ASP A 79 21.28 -21.26 -17.05
N TRP A 80 20.41 -20.33 -16.63
CA TRP A 80 19.97 -19.24 -17.49
C TRP A 80 21.11 -18.30 -17.90
N ASP A 81 21.31 -18.14 -19.21
CA ASP A 81 22.23 -17.15 -19.78
C ASP A 81 21.60 -15.75 -19.73
N TYR A 82 22.08 -14.90 -18.83
CA TYR A 82 21.59 -13.53 -18.68
C TYR A 82 21.88 -12.69 -19.93
N VAL A 83 20.84 -12.09 -20.50
CA VAL A 83 20.92 -11.30 -21.74
C VAL A 83 20.92 -9.79 -21.51
N LEU A 84 20.58 -9.32 -20.30
CA LEU A 84 20.68 -7.89 -19.99
C LEU A 84 22.15 -7.43 -19.99
N PRO A 85 22.46 -6.19 -20.43
CA PRO A 85 23.84 -5.70 -20.56
C PRO A 85 24.66 -5.73 -19.27
N TRP A 86 23.99 -5.67 -18.12
CA TRP A 86 24.59 -5.71 -16.80
C TRP A 86 24.59 -7.12 -16.17
N GLY A 87 24.06 -8.13 -16.85
CA GLY A 87 24.02 -9.51 -16.37
C GLY A 87 23.22 -9.71 -15.08
N GLN A 88 23.58 -10.76 -14.31
CA GLN A 88 22.95 -11.05 -13.03
C GLN A 88 23.40 -10.05 -11.94
N GLN A 89 22.43 -9.35 -11.36
CA GLN A 89 22.66 -8.36 -10.29
C GLN A 89 22.22 -8.86 -8.91
N VAL A 90 21.47 -9.97 -8.87
CA VAL A 90 20.80 -10.46 -7.67
C VAL A 90 21.20 -11.92 -7.43
N PHE A 91 21.73 -12.19 -6.23
CA PHE A 91 22.19 -13.51 -5.82
C PHE A 91 21.50 -13.91 -4.51
N TRP A 92 20.31 -14.53 -4.61
CA TRP A 92 19.53 -14.91 -3.42
C TRP A 92 20.13 -16.08 -2.63
N GLU A 93 21.06 -16.81 -3.23
CA GLU A 93 21.77 -17.95 -2.63
C GLU A 93 22.87 -17.52 -1.65
N THR A 94 23.39 -16.29 -1.79
CA THR A 94 24.52 -15.76 -0.98
C THR A 94 24.08 -14.76 0.08
N MET A 95 22.77 -14.53 0.25
CA MET A 95 22.24 -13.56 1.21
C MET A 95 22.63 -13.93 2.64
N SER A 96 22.93 -12.93 3.47
CA SER A 96 23.35 -13.16 4.86
C SER A 96 22.23 -13.78 5.70
N LEU A 97 22.61 -14.60 6.67
CA LEU A 97 21.65 -15.17 7.64
C LEU A 97 20.95 -14.06 8.45
N THR A 98 21.66 -12.98 8.78
CA THR A 98 21.11 -11.83 9.49
C THR A 98 19.93 -11.24 8.74
N LEU A 99 20.06 -11.04 7.42
CA LEU A 99 18.97 -10.57 6.58
C LEU A 99 17.78 -11.54 6.62
N LEU A 100 18.02 -12.83 6.42
CA LEU A 100 16.95 -13.82 6.32
C LEU A 100 16.12 -13.88 7.61
N PHE A 101 16.80 -13.93 8.77
CA PHE A 101 16.13 -13.92 10.07
C PHE A 101 15.42 -12.62 10.36
N GLN A 102 15.99 -11.48 9.97
CA GLN A 102 15.34 -10.19 10.17
C GLN A 102 14.08 -10.07 9.31
N ALA A 103 14.13 -10.45 8.04
CA ALA A 103 12.97 -10.45 7.16
C ALA A 103 11.87 -11.41 7.66
N GLU A 104 12.24 -12.60 8.11
CA GLU A 104 11.31 -13.54 8.76
C GLU A 104 10.66 -12.89 9.99
N PHE A 105 11.46 -12.33 10.90
CA PHE A 105 11.00 -11.71 12.13
C PHE A 105 10.03 -10.55 11.85
N THR A 106 10.42 -9.60 11.00
CA THR A 106 9.58 -8.44 10.64
C THR A 106 8.25 -8.90 10.05
N PHE A 107 8.29 -9.87 9.12
CA PHE A 107 7.09 -10.44 8.52
C PHE A 107 6.19 -11.08 9.57
N LEU A 108 6.72 -11.99 10.40
CA LEU A 108 5.93 -12.74 11.37
C LEU A 108 5.31 -11.83 12.44
N VAL A 109 6.09 -10.89 13.00
CA VAL A 109 5.60 -9.96 14.01
C VAL A 109 4.49 -9.07 13.44
N LEU A 110 4.72 -8.48 12.26
CA LEU A 110 3.73 -7.61 11.64
C LEU A 110 2.48 -8.38 11.22
N PHE A 111 2.65 -9.54 10.59
CA PHE A 111 1.55 -10.36 10.10
C PHE A 111 0.67 -10.88 11.24
N PHE A 112 1.27 -11.41 12.31
CA PHE A 112 0.52 -11.89 13.47
C PHE A 112 -0.01 -10.76 14.33
N GLY A 113 0.71 -9.65 14.46
CA GLY A 113 0.23 -8.43 15.10
C GLY A 113 -1.06 -7.95 14.44
N LEU A 114 -1.05 -7.78 13.11
CA LEU A 114 -2.24 -7.40 12.36
C LEU A 114 -3.34 -8.48 12.42
N TYR A 115 -2.99 -9.77 12.35
CA TYR A 115 -3.97 -10.85 12.50
C TYR A 115 -4.72 -10.77 13.84
N TRP A 116 -4.00 -10.49 14.93
CA TRP A 116 -4.56 -10.34 16.26
C TRP A 116 -5.38 -9.06 16.39
N PHE A 117 -4.79 -7.91 16.03
CA PHE A 117 -5.46 -6.62 16.18
C PHE A 117 -6.62 -6.43 15.18
N CYS A 118 -6.65 -7.09 14.03
CA CYS A 118 -7.79 -7.04 13.11
C CYS A 118 -8.92 -8.02 13.45
N LYS A 119 -8.75 -8.87 14.48
CA LYS A 119 -9.77 -9.85 14.87
C LYS A 119 -11.04 -9.16 15.37
N ASP A 120 -12.20 -9.68 14.96
CA ASP A 120 -13.52 -9.22 15.40
C ASP A 120 -13.69 -9.47 16.91
N SER A 121 -13.68 -8.41 17.71
CA SER A 121 -14.05 -8.49 19.13
C SER A 121 -15.57 -8.49 19.26
N HIS A 122 -16.21 -9.65 19.10
CA HIS A 122 -17.64 -9.91 19.40
C HIS A 122 -18.69 -8.97 18.79
N GLN A 123 -18.35 -8.10 17.84
CA GLN A 123 -19.31 -7.15 17.28
C GLN A 123 -20.02 -7.76 16.07
N PRO A 124 -21.36 -7.67 15.99
CA PRO A 124 -22.08 -8.07 14.81
C PRO A 124 -21.57 -7.25 13.63
N ARG A 125 -21.11 -7.93 12.58
CA ARG A 125 -20.72 -7.28 11.32
C ARG A 125 -21.85 -6.34 10.91
N ALA A 126 -21.56 -5.05 10.86
CA ALA A 126 -22.54 -4.10 10.35
C ALA A 126 -22.82 -4.52 8.91
N ARG A 127 -24.04 -5.01 8.64
CA ARG A 127 -24.51 -5.09 7.26
C ARG A 127 -24.43 -3.67 6.73
N PHE A 128 -23.77 -3.51 5.57
CA PHE A 128 -23.63 -2.22 4.92
C PHE A 128 -25.02 -1.56 4.89
N ARG A 129 -25.19 -0.47 5.63
CA ARG A 129 -26.51 0.08 5.90
C ARG A 129 -27.12 0.51 4.57
N GLU A 130 -28.27 -0.05 4.24
CA GLU A 130 -28.99 0.25 3.00
C GLU A 130 -29.44 1.73 2.95
N ASN A 131 -29.52 2.40 4.11
CA ASN A 131 -29.98 3.77 4.22
C ASN A 131 -28.83 4.77 4.38
N ILE A 132 -28.05 4.96 3.31
CA ILE A 132 -26.98 5.96 3.29
C ILE A 132 -27.15 6.82 2.03
N GLU A 133 -27.05 8.13 2.20
CA GLU A 133 -27.25 9.13 1.17
C GLU A 133 -26.00 10.02 1.07
N VAL A 134 -25.52 10.23 -0.17
CA VAL A 134 -24.46 11.20 -0.46
C VAL A 134 -25.12 12.50 -0.92
N LYS A 135 -24.88 13.60 -0.21
CA LYS A 135 -25.48 14.90 -0.54
C LYS A 135 -24.94 15.39 -1.91
N PRO A 136 -25.79 15.57 -2.94
CA PRO A 136 -25.33 15.94 -4.28
C PRO A 136 -24.57 17.26 -4.32
N ALA A 137 -24.97 18.25 -3.52
CA ALA A 137 -24.29 19.54 -3.43
C ALA A 137 -22.83 19.43 -3.01
N TRP A 138 -22.53 18.60 -2.00
CA TRP A 138 -21.16 18.36 -1.54
C TRP A 138 -20.35 17.60 -2.58
N ARG A 139 -20.92 16.54 -3.16
CA ARG A 139 -20.24 15.75 -4.20
C ARG A 139 -19.89 16.61 -5.42
N ASN A 140 -20.87 17.31 -5.98
CA ASN A 140 -20.67 18.14 -7.17
C ASN A 140 -19.78 19.34 -6.87
N GLY A 141 -19.97 20.00 -5.72
CA GLY A 141 -19.14 21.12 -5.29
C GLY A 141 -17.67 20.73 -5.13
N LEU A 142 -17.39 19.59 -4.48
CA LEU A 142 -16.02 19.07 -4.36
C LEU A 142 -15.43 18.63 -5.70
N ALA A 143 -16.24 18.08 -6.61
CA ALA A 143 -15.78 17.73 -7.95
C ALA A 143 -15.37 18.96 -8.76
N VAL A 144 -16.22 20.00 -8.79
CA VAL A 144 -15.92 21.27 -9.47
C VAL A 144 -14.69 21.93 -8.83
N LEU A 145 -14.64 22.01 -7.50
CA LEU A 145 -13.51 22.58 -6.78
C LEU A 145 -12.20 21.83 -7.09
N SER A 146 -12.23 20.50 -7.08
CA SER A 146 -11.06 19.67 -7.40
C SER A 146 -10.54 19.94 -8.81
N VAL A 147 -11.43 20.02 -9.79
CA VAL A 147 -11.07 20.31 -11.18
C VAL A 147 -10.51 21.73 -11.31
N VAL A 148 -11.17 22.73 -10.71
CA VAL A 148 -10.69 24.12 -10.71
C VAL A 148 -9.30 24.23 -10.08
N LEU A 149 -9.06 23.57 -8.95
CA LEU A 149 -7.75 23.57 -8.29
C LEU A 149 -6.67 22.90 -9.15
N VAL A 150 -7.00 21.86 -9.92
CA VAL A 150 -6.07 21.27 -10.91
C VAL A 150 -5.69 22.31 -11.96
N PHE A 151 -6.65 23.01 -12.55
CA PHE A 151 -6.37 24.05 -13.53
C PHE A 151 -5.56 25.21 -12.94
N LEU A 152 -5.88 25.63 -11.71
CA LEU A 152 -5.11 26.65 -10.99
C LEU A 152 -3.68 26.19 -10.72
N PHE A 153 -3.47 24.94 -10.33
CA PHE A 153 -2.14 24.36 -10.14
C PHE A 153 -1.36 24.36 -11.46
N MET A 154 -1.99 23.92 -12.56
CA MET A 154 -1.33 23.91 -13.87
C MET A 154 -0.93 25.31 -14.31
N GLN A 155 -1.82 26.30 -14.09
CA GLN A 155 -1.56 27.69 -14.41
C GLN A 155 -0.47 28.31 -13.52
N SER A 156 -0.43 27.97 -12.22
CA SER A 156 0.55 28.53 -11.29
C SER A 156 1.96 27.94 -11.46
N THR A 157 2.08 26.70 -11.95
CA THR A 157 3.38 26.06 -12.13
C THR A 157 4.06 26.44 -13.44
N ALA A 158 3.41 26.15 -14.59
CA ALA A 158 4.04 26.27 -15.91
C ALA A 158 3.12 26.83 -17.00
N GLY A 159 1.84 27.07 -16.68
CA GLY A 159 0.81 27.39 -17.66
C GLY A 159 0.22 26.14 -18.31
N LEU A 160 -1.05 26.22 -18.74
CA LEU A 160 -1.75 25.08 -19.35
C LEU A 160 -1.07 24.57 -20.63
N ASP A 161 -0.51 25.47 -21.43
CA ASP A 161 0.15 25.14 -22.70
C ASP A 161 1.35 24.21 -22.50
N ALA A 162 2.21 24.50 -21.52
CA ALA A 162 3.38 23.68 -21.20
C ALA A 162 2.99 22.27 -20.73
N TRP A 163 1.90 22.16 -19.96
CA TRP A 163 1.40 20.85 -19.52
C TRP A 163 0.92 19.98 -20.68
N ILE A 164 0.31 20.58 -21.71
CA ILE A 164 -0.22 19.86 -22.87
C ILE A 164 0.89 19.51 -23.86
N THR A 165 1.80 20.43 -24.13
CA THR A 165 2.83 20.30 -25.16
C THR A 165 4.06 19.53 -24.69
N ASP A 166 4.43 19.65 -23.41
CA ASP A 166 5.60 19.00 -22.81
C ASP A 166 5.29 18.45 -21.41
N TYR A 167 4.41 17.45 -21.37
CA TYR A 167 3.92 16.85 -20.13
C TYR A 167 5.05 16.27 -19.26
N SER A 168 5.95 15.48 -19.83
CA SER A 168 6.97 14.73 -19.08
C SER A 168 7.94 15.68 -18.37
N TYR A 169 8.47 16.67 -19.08
CA TYR A 169 9.38 17.65 -18.48
C TYR A 169 8.65 18.55 -17.49
N THR A 170 7.45 19.05 -17.84
CA THR A 170 6.66 19.91 -16.95
C THR A 170 6.29 19.21 -15.64
N TYR A 171 5.91 17.93 -15.71
CA TYR A 171 5.60 17.11 -14.55
C TYR A 171 6.81 16.87 -13.64
N LEU A 172 8.00 16.65 -14.21
CA LEU A 172 9.21 16.35 -13.44
C LEU A 172 9.87 17.60 -12.85
N ALA A 173 10.02 18.67 -13.64
CA ALA A 173 10.89 19.79 -13.29
C ALA A 173 10.15 21.03 -12.79
N LYS A 174 8.90 21.28 -13.22
CA LYS A 174 8.24 22.58 -13.00
C LYS A 174 7.25 22.63 -11.85
N ARG A 175 7.17 21.59 -11.02
CA ARG A 175 6.19 21.48 -9.92
C ARG A 175 6.69 21.98 -8.56
N GLU A 176 7.97 22.32 -8.48
CA GLU A 176 8.60 22.73 -7.22
C GLU A 176 7.92 23.97 -6.63
N GLY A 177 7.98 24.09 -5.29
CA GLY A 177 7.38 25.19 -4.54
C GLY A 177 5.85 25.11 -4.35
N HIS A 178 5.12 24.25 -5.08
CA HIS A 178 3.65 24.18 -5.03
C HIS A 178 3.09 22.99 -4.24
N GLY A 179 3.88 22.45 -3.30
CA GLY A 179 3.56 21.25 -2.54
C GLY A 179 2.24 21.33 -1.76
N LEU A 180 1.94 22.46 -1.11
CA LEU A 180 0.72 22.63 -0.32
C LEU A 180 -0.55 22.57 -1.19
N LEU A 181 -0.54 23.23 -2.35
CA LEU A 181 -1.66 23.19 -3.29
C LEU A 181 -1.88 21.75 -3.80
N ASN A 182 -0.81 21.03 -4.11
CA ASN A 182 -0.88 19.62 -4.49
C ASN A 182 -1.46 18.75 -3.35
N VAL A 183 -1.06 18.97 -2.10
CA VAL A 183 -1.60 18.29 -0.91
C VAL A 183 -3.11 18.53 -0.77
N ILE A 184 -3.59 19.75 -0.98
CA ILE A 184 -5.02 20.09 -0.94
C ILE A 184 -5.77 19.36 -2.05
N ILE A 185 -5.27 19.42 -3.29
CA ILE A 185 -5.88 18.73 -4.44
C ILE A 185 -5.97 17.22 -4.20
N ILE A 186 -4.89 16.61 -3.69
CA ILE A 186 -4.86 15.18 -3.36
C ILE A 186 -5.95 14.83 -2.34
N THR A 187 -6.09 15.65 -1.29
CA THR A 187 -7.04 15.41 -0.20
C THR A 187 -8.49 15.52 -0.68
N LEU A 188 -8.82 16.63 -1.36
CA LEU A 188 -10.16 16.87 -1.88
C LEU A 188 -10.52 15.88 -3.00
N GLY A 189 -9.55 15.53 -3.85
CA GLY A 189 -9.70 14.54 -4.90
C GLY A 189 -10.01 13.16 -4.34
N ASN A 190 -9.30 12.72 -3.29
CA ASN A 190 -9.57 11.43 -2.62
C ASN A 190 -11.00 11.38 -2.08
N VAL A 191 -11.47 12.43 -1.39
CA VAL A 191 -12.84 12.50 -0.87
C VAL A 191 -13.85 12.47 -2.02
N THR A 192 -13.65 13.29 -3.04
CA THR A 192 -14.55 13.38 -4.21
C THR A 192 -14.73 12.02 -4.88
N VAL A 193 -13.63 11.34 -5.15
CA VAL A 193 -13.63 10.04 -5.82
C VAL A 193 -14.27 8.95 -4.93
N PHE A 194 -14.03 8.99 -3.62
CA PHE A 194 -14.71 8.10 -2.67
C PHE A 194 -16.24 8.31 -2.67
N LEU A 195 -16.70 9.57 -2.68
CA LEU A 195 -18.13 9.88 -2.72
C LEU A 195 -18.80 9.39 -4.02
N PHE A 196 -18.13 9.55 -5.16
CA PHE A 196 -18.60 8.97 -6.43
C PHE A 196 -18.65 7.44 -6.39
N GLY A 197 -17.66 6.78 -5.76
CA GLY A 197 -17.65 5.34 -5.56
C GLY A 197 -18.85 4.86 -4.74
N LEU A 198 -19.12 5.53 -3.62
CA LEU A 198 -20.27 5.22 -2.75
C LEU A 198 -21.60 5.35 -3.47
N GLU A 199 -21.79 6.41 -4.24
CA GLU A 199 -23.04 6.64 -4.97
C GLU A 199 -23.21 5.64 -6.12
N THR A 200 -22.15 5.39 -6.89
CA THR A 200 -22.17 4.45 -8.01
C THR A 200 -22.53 3.04 -7.56
N GLN A 201 -22.09 2.63 -6.37
CA GLN A 201 -22.46 1.34 -5.81
C GLN A 201 -23.98 1.18 -5.63
N ARG A 202 -24.69 2.27 -5.29
CA ARG A 202 -26.13 2.28 -5.01
C ARG A 202 -27.00 2.67 -6.20
N ALA A 203 -26.44 3.41 -7.16
CA ALA A 203 -27.21 3.91 -8.28
C ALA A 203 -27.75 2.77 -9.16
N ARG A 204 -29.04 2.87 -9.51
CA ARG A 204 -29.68 1.96 -10.49
C ARG A 204 -29.05 2.12 -11.88
N ARG A 205 -28.75 3.36 -12.28
CA ARG A 205 -28.05 3.71 -13.53
C ARG A 205 -26.65 4.19 -13.19
N LYS A 206 -25.65 3.31 -13.33
CA LYS A 206 -24.26 3.57 -12.92
C LYS A 206 -23.47 4.39 -13.93
N TRP A 207 -23.77 4.22 -15.22
CA TRP A 207 -23.00 4.79 -16.33
C TRP A 207 -22.78 6.31 -16.28
N PRO A 208 -23.79 7.15 -15.99
CA PRO A 208 -23.57 8.61 -15.94
C PRO A 208 -22.58 9.00 -14.83
N ILE A 209 -22.70 8.36 -13.66
CA ILE A 209 -21.83 8.64 -12.51
C ILE A 209 -20.42 8.12 -12.80
N LEU A 210 -20.29 6.95 -13.44
CA LEU A 210 -19.02 6.39 -13.87
C LEU A 210 -18.29 7.31 -14.85
N LEU A 211 -18.98 7.88 -15.84
CA LEU A 211 -18.37 8.80 -16.80
C LEU A 211 -17.85 10.07 -16.13
N VAL A 212 -18.62 10.67 -15.23
CA VAL A 212 -18.19 11.85 -14.47
C VAL A 212 -17.03 11.51 -13.53
N ALA A 213 -17.10 10.38 -12.82
CA ALA A 213 -16.03 9.93 -11.94
C ALA A 213 -14.74 9.66 -12.72
N LEU A 214 -14.83 9.03 -13.89
CA LEU A 214 -13.68 8.79 -14.77
C LEU A 214 -13.05 10.09 -15.23
N LEU A 215 -13.85 11.07 -15.67
CA LEU A 215 -13.35 12.40 -16.05
C LEU A 215 -12.59 13.06 -14.89
N VAL A 216 -13.19 13.10 -13.70
CA VAL A 216 -12.58 13.68 -12.49
C VAL A 216 -11.29 12.94 -12.11
N MET A 217 -11.28 11.60 -12.14
CA MET A 217 -10.09 10.80 -11.84
C MET A 217 -8.97 11.05 -12.85
N MET A 218 -9.28 11.13 -14.15
CA MET A 218 -8.30 11.42 -15.20
C MET A 218 -7.67 12.80 -14.97
N THR A 219 -8.49 13.84 -14.76
CA THR A 219 -8.01 15.20 -14.45
C THR A 219 -7.13 15.25 -13.20
N LEU A 220 -7.54 14.61 -12.10
CA LEU A 220 -6.75 14.54 -10.87
C LEU A 220 -5.45 13.74 -11.04
N SER A 221 -5.49 12.67 -11.83
CA SER A 221 -4.31 11.83 -12.08
C SER A 221 -3.28 12.51 -12.99
N TYR A 222 -3.73 13.42 -13.85
CA TYR A 222 -2.88 14.13 -14.81
C TYR A 222 -1.73 14.86 -14.11
N ILE A 223 -2.05 15.70 -13.12
CA ILE A 223 -1.03 16.41 -12.34
C ILE A 223 -0.34 15.51 -11.31
N GLY A 224 -0.94 14.40 -10.90
CA GLY A 224 -0.38 13.50 -9.89
C GLY A 224 0.56 12.42 -10.45
N GLY A 225 0.66 12.31 -11.77
CA GLY A 225 1.34 11.22 -12.46
C GLY A 225 0.33 10.13 -12.79
N ILE A 226 -0.07 10.05 -14.06
CA ILE A 226 -1.21 9.23 -14.52
C ILE A 226 -1.05 7.77 -14.05
N LYS A 227 0.15 7.20 -14.19
CA LYS A 227 0.41 5.77 -13.91
C LYS A 227 0.08 5.36 -12.47
N SER A 228 0.61 6.07 -11.48
CA SER A 228 0.43 5.70 -10.06
C SER A 228 -0.84 6.28 -9.47
N ARG A 229 -1.14 7.55 -9.78
CA ARG A 229 -2.25 8.28 -9.16
C ARG A 229 -3.61 7.77 -9.63
N PHE A 230 -3.75 7.38 -10.90
CA PHE A 230 -5.01 6.85 -11.41
C PHE A 230 -5.37 5.52 -10.72
N ILE A 231 -4.40 4.60 -10.58
CA ILE A 231 -4.61 3.31 -9.88
C ILE A 231 -5.00 3.56 -8.41
N PHE A 232 -4.34 4.51 -7.77
CA PHE A 232 -4.66 4.89 -6.39
C PHE A 232 -6.11 5.39 -6.26
N LEU A 233 -6.53 6.31 -7.13
CA LEU A 233 -7.90 6.84 -7.14
C LEU A 233 -8.92 5.77 -7.50
N LEU A 234 -8.58 4.84 -8.40
CA LEU A 234 -9.44 3.71 -8.75
C LEU A 234 -9.68 2.80 -7.54
N ILE A 235 -8.66 2.53 -6.73
CA ILE A 235 -8.83 1.74 -5.50
C ILE A 235 -9.72 2.49 -4.48
N ILE A 236 -9.57 3.81 -4.34
CA ILE A 236 -10.45 4.63 -3.49
C ILE A 236 -11.90 4.58 -4.00
N PHE A 237 -12.10 4.74 -5.31
CA PHE A 237 -13.40 4.65 -5.96
C PHE A 237 -14.04 3.29 -5.70
N LEU A 238 -13.29 2.19 -5.91
CA LEU A 238 -13.76 0.81 -5.75
C LEU A 238 -13.84 0.35 -4.28
N SER A 239 -13.31 1.14 -3.35
CA SER A 239 -13.24 0.76 -1.94
C SER A 239 -14.58 0.35 -1.32
N PRO A 240 -15.74 0.98 -1.62
CA PRO A 240 -17.03 0.53 -1.10
C PRO A 240 -17.41 -0.90 -1.51
N TRP A 241 -16.97 -1.35 -2.69
CA TRP A 241 -17.15 -2.75 -3.11
C TRP A 241 -16.14 -3.66 -2.43
N PHE A 242 -14.86 -3.26 -2.38
CA PHE A 242 -13.80 -4.08 -1.78
C PHE A 242 -14.03 -4.38 -0.28
N MET A 243 -14.76 -3.53 0.45
CA MET A 243 -15.18 -3.80 1.84
C MET A 243 -16.00 -5.09 2.00
N THR A 244 -16.87 -5.36 1.03
CA THR A 244 -17.82 -6.48 1.09
C THR A 244 -17.32 -7.70 0.33
N MET A 245 -16.27 -7.51 -0.48
CA MET A 245 -15.68 -8.56 -1.29
C MET A 245 -14.90 -9.55 -0.43
N LYS A 246 -15.33 -10.83 -0.51
CA LYS A 246 -14.62 -11.95 0.11
C LYS A 246 -13.39 -12.29 -0.70
N PHE A 247 -12.27 -12.51 -0.02
CA PHE A 247 -11.00 -12.93 -0.61
C PHE A 247 -11.03 -14.43 -0.91
N ARG A 248 -11.29 -14.78 -2.17
CA ARG A 248 -11.20 -16.16 -2.68
C ARG A 248 -9.88 -16.34 -3.43
N LEU A 249 -9.43 -17.59 -3.59
CA LEU A 249 -8.20 -17.88 -4.34
C LEU A 249 -8.27 -17.36 -5.78
N GLY A 250 -9.41 -17.50 -6.46
CA GLY A 250 -9.60 -16.94 -7.81
C GLY A 250 -9.48 -15.41 -7.85
N THR A 251 -9.82 -14.71 -6.76
CA THR A 251 -9.60 -13.26 -6.64
C THR A 251 -8.10 -12.94 -6.56
N ILE A 252 -7.33 -13.73 -5.81
CA ILE A 252 -5.86 -13.58 -5.72
C ILE A 252 -5.26 -13.72 -7.11
N ILE A 253 -5.57 -14.82 -7.80
CA ILE A 253 -5.05 -15.11 -9.14
C ILE A 253 -5.41 -13.98 -10.10
N GLY A 254 -6.68 -13.54 -10.12
CA GLY A 254 -7.13 -12.45 -10.99
C GLY A 254 -6.43 -11.11 -10.71
N LEU A 255 -6.22 -10.77 -9.43
CA LEU A 255 -5.49 -9.56 -9.04
C LEU A 255 -4.00 -9.66 -9.39
N SER A 256 -3.37 -10.81 -9.16
CA SER A 256 -1.96 -11.06 -9.53
C SER A 256 -1.73 -10.96 -11.04
N VAL A 257 -2.57 -11.62 -11.85
CA VAL A 257 -2.47 -11.55 -13.32
C VAL A 257 -2.67 -10.11 -13.78
N SER A 258 -3.68 -9.42 -13.25
CA SER A 258 -3.94 -8.01 -13.60
C SER A 258 -2.77 -7.10 -13.23
N PHE A 259 -2.16 -7.32 -12.05
CA PHE A 259 -0.97 -6.59 -11.63
C PHE A 259 0.21 -6.82 -12.58
N PHE A 260 0.54 -8.06 -12.95
CA PHE A 260 1.65 -8.34 -13.85
C PHE A 260 1.42 -7.83 -15.27
N VAL A 261 0.18 -7.88 -15.78
CA VAL A 261 -0.16 -7.27 -17.07
C VAL A 261 0.05 -5.75 -17.02
N LEU A 262 -0.42 -5.09 -15.96
CA LEU A 262 -0.22 -3.64 -15.79
C LEU A 262 1.26 -3.29 -15.59
N LEU A 263 2.02 -4.12 -14.86
CA LEU A 263 3.46 -3.94 -14.69
C LEU A 263 4.18 -4.07 -16.03
N TYR A 264 3.89 -5.11 -16.81
CA TYR A 264 4.47 -5.32 -18.14
C TYR A 264 4.17 -4.16 -19.08
N LEU A 265 2.90 -3.77 -19.23
CA LEU A 265 2.51 -2.64 -20.08
C LEU A 265 3.11 -1.31 -19.60
N GLY A 266 3.13 -1.09 -18.28
CA GLY A 266 3.71 0.11 -17.68
C GLY A 266 5.22 0.23 -17.90
N THR A 267 5.93 -0.89 -17.82
CA THR A 267 7.37 -1.02 -18.08
C THR A 267 7.66 -0.81 -19.57
N LEU A 268 6.94 -1.49 -20.46
CA LEU A 268 7.06 -1.33 -21.91
C LEU A 268 7.01 0.13 -22.36
N ILE A 269 6.01 0.87 -21.87
CA ILE A 269 5.84 2.30 -22.19
C ILE A 269 6.98 3.13 -21.59
N ARG A 270 7.42 2.81 -20.37
CA ARG A 270 8.46 3.59 -19.68
C ARG A 270 9.82 3.45 -20.35
N THR A 271 10.12 2.28 -20.87
CA THR A 271 11.46 1.93 -21.34
C THR A 271 11.51 1.89 -22.86
N GLU A 272 10.55 2.51 -23.54
CA GLU A 272 10.47 2.60 -24.99
C GLU A 272 10.63 1.23 -25.68
N GLY A 273 10.06 0.19 -25.08
CA GLY A 273 10.13 -1.18 -25.60
C GLY A 273 11.40 -1.96 -25.26
N PHE A 274 12.35 -1.42 -24.48
CA PHE A 274 13.58 -2.12 -24.09
C PHE A 274 13.30 -3.52 -23.46
N TYR A 275 12.29 -3.63 -22.60
CA TYR A 275 11.87 -4.89 -21.97
C TYR A 275 10.74 -5.62 -22.72
N ALA A 276 10.66 -5.49 -24.05
CA ALA A 276 9.59 -6.11 -24.84
C ALA A 276 9.73 -7.62 -25.05
N SER A 277 10.94 -8.16 -24.92
CA SER A 277 11.15 -9.61 -25.01
C SER A 277 10.91 -10.27 -23.65
N THR A 278 10.38 -11.50 -23.67
CA THR A 278 10.18 -12.30 -22.46
C THR A 278 11.45 -12.45 -21.62
N PRO A 279 12.64 -12.76 -22.20
CA PRO A 279 13.89 -12.85 -21.45
C PRO A 279 14.22 -11.55 -20.69
N PHE A 280 14.18 -10.40 -21.38
CA PHE A 280 14.50 -9.10 -20.79
C PHE A 280 13.54 -8.76 -19.65
N PHE A 281 12.25 -9.02 -19.84
CA PHE A 281 11.25 -8.75 -18.81
C PHE A 281 11.44 -9.64 -17.57
N ILE A 282 11.75 -10.93 -17.76
CA ILE A 282 12.00 -11.86 -16.66
C ILE A 282 13.22 -11.43 -15.83
N GLU A 283 14.34 -11.11 -16.48
CA GLU A 283 15.54 -10.65 -15.76
C GLU A 283 15.31 -9.31 -15.06
N MET A 284 14.55 -8.41 -15.68
CA MET A 284 14.12 -7.15 -15.07
C MET A 284 13.27 -7.37 -13.82
N LEU A 285 12.39 -8.38 -13.79
CA LEU A 285 11.57 -8.66 -12.61
C LEU A 285 12.43 -9.06 -11.40
N VAL A 286 13.49 -9.84 -11.62
CA VAL A 286 14.42 -10.21 -10.55
C VAL A 286 15.13 -8.97 -10.00
N GLY A 287 15.64 -8.11 -10.88
CA GLY A 287 16.34 -6.87 -10.50
C GLY A 287 15.42 -5.76 -9.96
N TYR A 288 14.16 -5.72 -10.36
CA TYR A 288 13.21 -4.66 -9.98
C TYR A 288 12.78 -4.77 -8.51
N PHE A 289 12.69 -6.00 -8.00
CA PHE A 289 12.30 -6.29 -6.63
C PHE A 289 13.53 -6.55 -5.75
N ASN A 290 14.46 -5.59 -5.73
CA ASN A 290 15.80 -5.72 -5.12
C ASN A 290 15.94 -5.15 -3.68
N ALA A 291 14.84 -4.75 -3.02
CA ALA A 291 14.91 -4.05 -1.74
C ALA A 291 15.69 -4.84 -0.66
N PHE A 292 15.50 -6.16 -0.59
CA PHE A 292 16.21 -6.98 0.39
C PHE A 292 17.70 -7.14 0.06
N GLN A 293 18.10 -7.15 -1.20
CA GLN A 293 19.51 -7.15 -1.61
C GLN A 293 20.22 -5.90 -1.10
N LEU A 294 19.55 -4.75 -1.23
CA LEU A 294 20.04 -3.50 -0.67
C LEU A 294 20.14 -3.60 0.86
N HIS A 295 19.15 -4.18 1.53
CA HIS A 295 19.23 -4.43 2.97
C HIS A 295 20.42 -5.32 3.36
N ASP A 296 20.76 -6.32 2.54
CA ASP A 296 21.90 -7.21 2.79
C ASP A 296 23.22 -6.43 2.86
N TRP A 297 23.37 -5.42 2.00
CA TRP A 297 24.54 -4.53 2.03
C TRP A 297 24.65 -3.79 3.36
N ILE A 298 23.53 -3.42 4.00
CA ILE A 298 23.56 -2.74 5.30
C ILE A 298 23.96 -3.69 6.40
N VAL A 299 23.34 -4.87 6.48
CA VAL A 299 23.62 -5.82 7.58
C VAL A 299 25.00 -6.47 7.47
N THR A 300 25.63 -6.42 6.30
CA THR A 300 27.01 -6.91 6.09
C THR A 300 28.07 -5.82 6.24
N SER A 301 27.72 -4.55 6.07
CA SER A 301 28.67 -3.42 6.17
C SER A 301 28.64 -2.68 7.50
N ARG A 302 27.60 -2.86 8.32
CA ARG A 302 27.39 -2.11 9.57
C ARG A 302 26.87 -2.97 10.68
N ASP A 303 27.13 -2.53 11.91
CA ASP A 303 26.50 -3.05 13.11
C ASP A 303 25.08 -2.49 13.30
N PRO A 304 24.19 -3.22 13.99
CA PRO A 304 22.83 -2.75 14.28
C PRO A 304 22.86 -1.53 15.21
N GLY A 305 21.97 -0.57 14.96
CA GLY A 305 21.98 0.76 15.58
C GLY A 305 20.74 1.09 16.42
N PHE A 306 20.83 2.22 17.14
CA PHE A 306 19.72 2.80 17.92
C PHE A 306 19.53 4.28 17.57
N PHE A 307 18.30 4.62 17.15
CA PHE A 307 17.89 5.99 16.79
C PHE A 307 18.82 6.77 15.85
N GLN A 308 19.52 6.08 14.93
CA GLN A 308 20.43 6.73 13.98
C GLN A 308 19.72 7.67 13.00
N THR A 309 18.49 7.35 12.60
CA THR A 309 17.76 8.08 11.55
C THR A 309 16.36 8.54 11.97
N VAL A 310 15.89 8.22 13.18
CA VAL A 310 14.55 8.65 13.66
C VAL A 310 14.36 10.18 13.61
N TRP A 311 15.42 10.96 13.84
CA TRP A 311 15.37 12.41 13.82
C TRP A 311 15.12 13.00 12.41
N GLN A 312 15.31 12.21 11.33
CA GLN A 312 15.16 12.67 9.94
C GLN A 312 13.74 13.14 9.62
N VAL A 313 12.73 12.68 10.37
CA VAL A 313 11.34 13.16 10.29
C VAL A 313 11.22 14.68 10.44
N PHE A 314 12.17 15.33 11.12
CA PHE A 314 12.19 16.77 11.35
C PHE A 314 13.00 17.55 10.30
N VAL A 315 13.75 16.90 9.42
CA VAL A 315 14.68 17.57 8.50
C VAL A 315 13.95 18.48 7.52
N LYS A 316 12.92 17.99 6.83
CA LYS A 316 12.13 18.81 5.88
C LYS A 316 11.47 20.02 6.55
N PRO A 317 10.80 19.88 7.71
CA PRO A 317 10.34 21.04 8.48
C PRO A 317 11.45 22.06 8.80
N LEU A 318 12.63 21.58 9.24
CA LEU A 318 13.77 22.45 9.55
C LEU A 318 14.40 23.09 8.30
N GLN A 319 14.39 22.41 7.14
CA GLN A 319 14.79 22.97 5.85
C GLN A 319 13.84 24.11 5.42
N ILE A 320 12.54 23.94 5.59
CA ILE A 320 11.54 24.98 5.27
C ILE A 320 11.74 26.23 6.15
N LEU A 321 12.16 26.03 7.41
CA LEU A 321 12.50 27.13 8.33
C LEU A 321 13.88 27.74 8.08
N GLY A 322 14.65 27.22 7.11
CA GLY A 322 16.00 27.69 6.79
C GLY A 322 17.07 27.30 7.83
N VAL A 323 16.76 26.36 8.73
CA VAL A 323 17.69 25.92 9.80
C VAL A 323 18.70 24.91 9.28
N LEU A 324 18.30 24.04 8.35
CA LEU A 324 19.15 23.01 7.76
C LEU A 324 19.37 23.26 6.27
N SER A 325 20.52 22.78 5.76
CA SER A 325 20.84 22.82 4.33
C SER A 325 19.79 22.08 3.49
N PRO A 326 19.46 22.56 2.29
CA PRO A 326 18.65 21.82 1.31
C PRO A 326 19.17 20.40 1.01
N ASP A 327 20.48 20.20 1.15
CA ASP A 327 21.14 18.91 0.91
C ASP A 327 21.09 17.95 2.10
N ALA A 328 20.49 18.33 3.23
CA ALA A 328 20.34 17.43 4.36
C ALA A 328 19.44 16.23 4.01
N SER A 329 19.86 15.03 4.40
CA SER A 329 19.11 13.79 4.17
C SER A 329 17.88 13.74 5.08
N PHE A 330 16.70 13.78 4.46
CA PHE A 330 15.42 13.83 5.16
C PHE A 330 14.73 12.48 5.32
N ASP A 331 15.28 11.43 4.71
CA ASP A 331 14.90 10.04 4.96
C ASP A 331 16.09 9.10 4.71
N ILE A 332 15.88 7.83 5.07
CA ILE A 332 16.87 6.75 4.93
C ILE A 332 17.21 6.50 3.46
N SER A 333 16.22 6.59 2.58
CA SER A 333 16.40 6.34 1.16
C SER A 333 17.37 7.35 0.55
N VAL A 334 17.23 8.64 0.86
CA VAL A 334 18.16 9.70 0.43
C VAL A 334 19.53 9.50 1.07
N MET A 335 19.58 9.21 2.38
CA MET A 335 20.84 8.99 3.09
C MET A 335 21.67 7.87 2.46
N LEU A 336 21.06 6.69 2.27
CA LEU A 336 21.75 5.52 1.74
C LEU A 336 21.98 5.61 0.23
N THR A 337 21.13 6.31 -0.52
CA THR A 337 21.41 6.54 -1.95
C THR A 337 22.63 7.44 -2.12
N LYS A 338 22.78 8.50 -1.34
CA LYS A 338 23.99 9.34 -1.37
C LYS A 338 25.27 8.56 -1.07
N GLU A 339 25.16 7.53 -0.24
CA GLU A 339 26.31 6.74 0.16
C GLU A 339 26.66 5.62 -0.83
N PHE A 340 25.68 4.83 -1.25
CA PHE A 340 25.91 3.65 -2.09
C PHE A 340 25.74 3.92 -3.60
N PHE A 341 25.01 4.98 -3.96
CA PHE A 341 24.71 5.34 -5.35
C PHE A 341 24.79 6.88 -5.55
N PRO A 342 25.93 7.51 -5.22
CA PRO A 342 26.06 8.97 -5.24
C PRO A 342 25.69 9.56 -6.60
N GLU A 343 26.10 8.93 -7.70
CA GLU A 343 25.80 9.38 -9.05
C GLU A 343 24.30 9.47 -9.34
N GLN A 344 23.49 8.57 -8.79
CA GLN A 344 22.03 8.61 -8.98
C GLN A 344 21.38 9.78 -8.24
N TRP A 345 21.91 10.15 -7.08
CA TRP A 345 21.41 11.30 -6.34
C TRP A 345 21.92 12.62 -6.93
N GLU A 346 23.22 12.70 -7.21
CA GLU A 346 23.89 13.93 -7.67
C GLU A 346 23.49 14.30 -9.10
N ASN A 347 23.37 13.32 -10.00
CA ASN A 347 23.06 13.57 -11.42
C ASN A 347 21.56 13.48 -11.73
N GLU A 348 20.82 12.57 -11.08
CA GLU A 348 19.43 12.26 -11.45
C GLU A 348 18.40 12.64 -10.37
N HIS A 349 18.85 13.01 -9.17
CA HIS A 349 18.00 13.19 -7.98
C HIS A 349 17.06 11.99 -7.72
N ALA A 350 17.51 10.79 -8.09
CA ALA A 350 16.80 9.54 -7.88
C ALA A 350 17.16 8.95 -6.52
N THR A 351 16.26 8.15 -5.94
CA THR A 351 16.47 7.45 -4.67
C THR A 351 16.25 5.95 -4.84
N GLN A 352 17.15 5.14 -4.30
CA GLN A 352 16.91 3.72 -4.09
C GLN A 352 15.89 3.49 -2.98
N GLN A 353 15.16 2.38 -3.10
CA GLN A 353 14.05 2.04 -2.19
C GLN A 353 14.48 0.90 -1.27
N TRP A 354 14.57 1.21 0.02
CA TRP A 354 15.02 0.26 1.05
C TRP A 354 13.81 -0.33 1.78
N PRO A 355 13.87 -1.57 2.27
CA PRO A 355 12.78 -2.16 3.02
C PRO A 355 12.75 -1.59 4.43
N LEU A 356 11.60 -1.74 5.09
CA LEU A 356 11.40 -1.36 6.49
C LEU A 356 12.45 -1.98 7.41
N ASP A 357 12.89 -3.19 7.09
CA ASP A 357 13.97 -3.90 7.77
C ASP A 357 15.23 -3.04 7.91
N THR A 358 15.57 -2.20 6.92
CA THR A 358 16.71 -1.29 7.04
C THR A 358 16.52 -0.24 8.13
N GLU A 359 15.33 0.36 8.24
CA GLU A 359 15.03 1.30 9.33
C GLU A 359 15.08 0.60 10.70
N LEU A 360 14.51 -0.60 10.76
CA LEU A 360 14.48 -1.44 11.96
C LEU A 360 15.89 -1.82 12.43
N TYR A 361 16.78 -2.11 11.48
CA TYR A 361 18.19 -2.41 11.76
C TYR A 361 18.94 -1.20 12.33
N LEU A 362 18.79 -0.03 11.71
CA LEU A 362 19.53 1.18 12.08
C LEU A 362 18.97 1.88 13.32
N ASN A 363 17.70 1.65 13.68
CA ASN A 363 17.05 2.38 14.78
C ASN A 363 16.61 1.53 15.96
N TYR A 364 16.46 0.22 15.79
CA TYR A 364 15.87 -0.68 16.79
C TYR A 364 16.68 -1.98 16.97
N TYR A 365 17.99 -1.91 16.74
CA TYR A 365 18.91 -3.04 16.84
C TYR A 365 18.47 -4.29 16.06
N GLY A 366 17.93 -4.10 14.84
CA GLY A 366 17.42 -5.21 14.03
C GLY A 366 16.25 -5.91 14.74
N ALA A 367 16.28 -7.24 14.85
CA ALA A 367 15.19 -7.99 15.47
C ALA A 367 14.98 -7.71 16.98
N LEU A 368 15.98 -7.16 17.69
CA LEU A 368 15.95 -7.07 19.16
C LEU A 368 14.82 -6.19 19.70
N LEU A 369 14.68 -4.96 19.19
CA LEU A 369 13.67 -4.00 19.67
C LEU A 369 12.56 -3.72 18.64
N SER A 370 12.70 -4.22 17.41
CA SER A 370 11.77 -3.94 16.32
C SER A 370 10.34 -4.45 16.54
N TRP A 371 10.13 -5.43 17.43
CA TRP A 371 8.79 -5.89 17.74
C TRP A 371 7.90 -4.77 18.31
N LEU A 372 8.46 -3.80 19.04
CA LEU A 372 7.70 -2.73 19.65
C LEU A 372 7.08 -1.78 18.60
N PRO A 373 7.86 -1.12 17.72
CA PRO A 373 7.27 -0.25 16.72
C PRO A 373 6.39 -1.01 15.72
N LEU A 374 6.72 -2.26 15.37
CA LEU A 374 5.91 -3.11 14.50
C LEU A 374 4.54 -3.43 15.13
N THR A 375 4.50 -3.79 16.41
CA THR A 375 3.24 -4.07 17.10
C THR A 375 2.40 -2.81 17.30
N MET A 376 3.02 -1.66 17.56
CA MET A 376 2.32 -0.36 17.60
C MET A 376 1.69 -0.02 16.25
N TYR A 377 2.45 -0.17 15.16
CA TYR A 377 1.95 0.03 13.80
C TYR A 377 0.80 -0.94 13.49
N ALA A 378 0.95 -2.22 13.83
CA ALA A 378 -0.11 -3.22 13.67
C ALA A 378 -1.37 -2.89 14.49
N ALA A 379 -1.21 -2.37 15.71
CA ALA A 379 -2.32 -1.95 16.56
C ALA A 379 -3.08 -0.77 15.95
N LEU A 380 -2.37 0.22 15.40
CA LEU A 380 -2.95 1.37 14.72
C LEU A 380 -3.73 0.94 13.46
N GLN A 381 -3.11 0.14 12.59
CA GLN A 381 -3.77 -0.39 11.40
C GLN A 381 -4.96 -1.29 11.74
N GLY A 382 -4.82 -2.11 12.78
CA GLY A 382 -5.90 -2.95 13.30
C GLY A 382 -7.07 -2.13 13.84
N TRP A 383 -6.80 -1.07 14.59
CA TRP A 383 -7.83 -0.13 15.05
C TRP A 383 -8.58 0.50 13.88
N LEU A 384 -7.84 1.01 12.89
CA LEU A 384 -8.43 1.68 11.74
C LEU A 384 -9.27 0.70 10.89
N TYR A 385 -8.76 -0.51 10.63
CA TYR A 385 -9.49 -1.57 9.93
C TYR A 385 -10.80 -1.94 10.65
N ARG A 386 -10.77 -2.13 11.97
CA ARG A 386 -11.98 -2.45 12.74
C ARG A 386 -13.03 -1.33 12.64
N HIS A 387 -12.60 -0.07 12.72
CA HIS A 387 -13.50 1.07 12.64
C HIS A 387 -14.05 1.30 11.23
N ALA A 388 -13.20 1.27 10.20
CA ALA A 388 -13.60 1.51 8.82
C ALA A 388 -14.37 0.33 8.22
N VAL A 389 -13.79 -0.87 8.29
CA VAL A 389 -14.28 -2.06 7.56
C VAL A 389 -15.27 -2.86 8.38
N LEU A 390 -14.91 -3.29 9.61
CA LEU A 390 -15.77 -4.19 10.39
C LEU A 390 -17.02 -3.49 10.93
N ARG A 391 -16.87 -2.25 11.41
CA ARG A 391 -17.99 -1.40 11.87
C ARG A 391 -18.70 -0.65 10.73
N GLY A 392 -18.14 -0.68 9.51
CA GLY A 392 -18.71 0.01 8.35
C GLY A 392 -18.74 1.54 8.51
N ASN A 393 -17.79 2.14 9.23
CA ASN A 393 -17.73 3.58 9.37
C ASN A 393 -17.18 4.23 8.09
N LEU A 394 -18.09 4.74 7.26
CA LEU A 394 -17.76 5.39 5.99
C LEU A 394 -16.87 6.64 6.12
N TYR A 395 -16.82 7.28 7.29
CA TYR A 395 -15.99 8.46 7.50
C TYR A 395 -14.50 8.09 7.64
N PHE A 396 -14.22 6.92 8.24
CA PHE A 396 -12.86 6.38 8.35
C PHE A 396 -12.44 5.59 7.12
N MET A 397 -13.37 5.23 6.25
CA MET A 397 -13.10 4.38 5.09
C MET A 397 -12.03 4.93 4.15
N PRO A 398 -12.11 6.18 3.64
CA PRO A 398 -11.06 6.72 2.79
C PRO A 398 -9.71 6.81 3.50
N ILE A 399 -9.71 7.16 4.80
CA ILE A 399 -8.48 7.18 5.62
C ILE A 399 -7.87 5.77 5.67
N TYR A 400 -8.69 4.76 5.92
CA TYR A 400 -8.24 3.37 5.94
C TYR A 400 -7.68 2.90 4.60
N VAL A 401 -8.31 3.26 3.48
CA VAL A 401 -7.82 2.87 2.15
C VAL A 401 -6.46 3.50 1.85
N MET A 402 -6.29 4.77 2.22
CA MET A 402 -5.01 5.46 2.09
C MET A 402 -3.93 4.76 2.94
N GLU A 403 -4.22 4.47 4.20
CA GLU A 403 -3.30 3.74 5.08
C GLU A 403 -3.05 2.29 4.61
N PHE A 404 -4.06 1.61 4.08
CA PHE A 404 -3.93 0.27 3.50
C PHE A 404 -2.94 0.24 2.33
N GLN A 405 -2.97 1.24 1.46
CA GLN A 405 -1.97 1.40 0.40
C GLN A 405 -0.61 1.82 0.96
N ARG A 406 -0.60 2.68 2.00
CA ARG A 406 0.62 3.12 2.68
C ARG A 406 1.36 1.97 3.35
N ILE A 407 0.70 0.89 3.78
CA ILE A 407 1.40 -0.32 4.28
C ILE A 407 2.48 -0.78 3.30
N PHE A 408 2.21 -0.78 2.00
CA PHE A 408 3.21 -1.15 0.99
C PHE A 408 4.38 -0.17 0.93
N SER A 409 4.11 1.13 1.08
CA SER A 409 5.15 2.18 1.08
C SER A 409 5.96 2.19 2.39
N THR A 410 5.32 1.90 3.52
CA THR A 410 5.99 1.74 4.82
C THR A 410 6.90 0.51 4.81
N LEU A 411 6.44 -0.60 4.26
CA LEU A 411 7.26 -1.79 4.07
C LEU A 411 8.42 -1.56 3.10
N ARG A 412 8.25 -0.63 2.15
CA ARG A 412 9.26 -0.18 1.19
C ARG A 412 9.84 1.19 1.56
N GLY A 413 10.16 1.38 2.83
CA GLY A 413 10.74 2.63 3.30
C GLY A 413 10.76 2.70 4.81
N THR A 414 10.05 3.67 5.38
CA THR A 414 10.05 3.97 6.81
C THR A 414 8.65 3.90 7.45
N LEU A 415 8.60 3.60 8.75
CA LEU A 415 7.42 3.62 9.61
C LEU A 415 6.83 5.02 9.71
N ILE A 416 7.69 5.99 10.00
CA ILE A 416 7.29 7.39 10.24
C ILE A 416 8.06 8.28 9.25
N PRO A 417 7.57 8.42 8.01
CA PRO A 417 8.14 9.34 7.05
C PRO A 417 7.87 10.80 7.47
N TRP A 418 8.67 11.74 6.97
CA TRP A 418 8.58 13.17 7.32
C TRP A 418 7.24 13.79 6.94
N GLU A 419 6.51 13.22 5.97
CA GLU A 419 5.16 13.65 5.57
C GLU A 419 4.07 13.29 6.59
N THR A 420 4.39 12.54 7.66
CA THR A 420 3.39 12.08 8.64
C THR A 420 2.51 13.21 9.20
N PRO A 421 3.02 14.39 9.60
CA PRO A 421 2.17 15.50 10.05
C PRO A 421 1.19 15.97 8.98
N ILE A 422 1.61 15.97 7.71
CA ILE A 422 0.76 16.31 6.56
C ILE A 422 -0.36 15.28 6.45
N TYR A 423 -0.05 13.99 6.52
CA TYR A 423 -1.07 12.93 6.47
C TYR A 423 -2.09 13.04 7.60
N VAL A 424 -1.65 13.34 8.82
CA VAL A 424 -2.58 13.55 9.96
C VAL A 424 -3.55 14.70 9.67
N ALA A 425 -3.07 15.83 9.16
CA ALA A 425 -3.91 16.95 8.77
C ALA A 425 -4.89 16.58 7.64
N GLN A 426 -4.43 15.82 6.63
CA GLN A 426 -5.28 15.31 5.56
C GLN A 426 -6.38 14.39 6.10
N TYR A 427 -6.07 13.51 7.06
CA TYR A 427 -7.04 12.59 7.66
C TYR A 427 -8.12 13.32 8.43
N LEU A 428 -7.76 14.35 9.19
CA LEU A 428 -8.74 15.21 9.87
C LEU A 428 -9.68 15.88 8.85
N LEU A 429 -9.14 16.44 7.77
CA LEU A 429 -9.94 17.09 6.74
C LEU A 429 -10.87 16.10 6.01
N ILE A 430 -10.34 14.92 5.63
CA ILE A 430 -11.11 13.85 5.00
C ILE A 430 -12.28 13.43 5.90
N TYR A 431 -12.00 13.19 7.19
CA TYR A 431 -13.03 12.81 8.14
C TYR A 431 -14.17 13.84 8.22
N GLN A 432 -13.83 15.13 8.32
CA GLN A 432 -14.84 16.19 8.40
C GLN A 432 -15.64 16.31 7.10
N LEU A 433 -14.98 16.29 5.94
CA LEU A 433 -15.67 16.39 4.65
C LEU A 433 -16.62 15.19 4.43
N CYS A 434 -16.18 13.97 4.73
CA CYS A 434 -17.04 12.79 4.65
C CYS A 434 -18.22 12.87 5.62
N ARG A 435 -18.01 13.37 6.85
CA ARG A 435 -19.09 13.58 7.83
C ARG A 435 -20.13 14.59 7.34
N MET A 436 -19.70 15.66 6.67
CA MET A 436 -20.61 16.67 6.11
C MET A 436 -21.37 16.16 4.88
N ALA A 437 -20.68 15.41 4.00
CA ALA A 437 -21.20 14.95 2.72
C ALA A 437 -22.10 13.70 2.81
N ILE A 438 -21.89 12.83 3.79
CA ILE A 438 -22.59 11.53 3.91
C ILE A 438 -23.60 11.57 5.06
N ARG A 439 -24.87 11.31 4.74
CA ARG A 439 -25.95 11.13 5.71
C ARG A 439 -26.22 9.64 5.89
N GLN A 440 -26.20 9.17 7.13
CA GLN A 440 -26.56 7.79 7.48
C GLN A 440 -27.89 7.84 8.24
N TYR A 441 -28.91 7.12 7.75
CA TYR A 441 -30.14 6.94 8.50
C TYR A 441 -30.03 5.67 9.36
N PRO A 442 -30.62 5.65 10.56
CA PRO A 442 -30.77 4.40 11.30
C PRO A 442 -31.52 3.39 10.42
N ALA A 443 -31.13 2.12 10.50
CA ALA A 443 -31.93 1.07 9.87
C ALA A 443 -33.30 1.12 10.55
N THR A 444 -34.34 1.42 9.77
CA THR A 444 -35.71 1.22 10.22
C THR A 444 -35.80 -0.25 10.63
N SER A 445 -36.07 -0.50 11.91
CA SER A 445 -36.41 -1.83 12.40
C SER A 445 -37.61 -2.28 11.58
N SER A 446 -37.37 -3.11 10.57
CA SER A 446 -38.40 -3.64 9.71
C SER A 446 -39.32 -4.51 10.57
N GLY A 447 -40.47 -3.95 10.92
CA GLY A 447 -41.74 -4.61 11.23
C GLY A 447 -41.66 -5.84 12.14
N GLU A 448 -41.95 -5.64 13.42
CA GLU A 448 -42.87 -6.59 14.08
C GLU A 448 -44.16 -6.60 13.26
N SER A 449 -44.30 -7.64 12.43
CA SER A 449 -45.56 -8.05 11.87
C SER A 449 -46.49 -8.42 13.02
N VAL A 450 -47.29 -7.47 13.51
CA VAL A 450 -48.52 -7.76 14.25
C VAL A 450 -49.50 -8.35 13.22
N CYS A 451 -49.31 -9.65 12.99
CA CYS A 451 -50.26 -10.50 12.29
C CYS A 451 -51.30 -10.96 13.33
N GLY A 452 -52.58 -10.73 13.04
CA GLY A 452 -53.64 -11.57 13.56
C GLY A 452 -54.52 -11.00 14.68
N LEU A 453 -55.44 -10.11 14.33
CA LEU A 453 -56.78 -10.11 14.92
C LEU A 453 -57.80 -9.78 13.84
N LYS A 454 -58.08 -10.77 13.00
CA LYS A 454 -59.42 -10.93 12.41
C LYS A 454 -60.35 -11.20 13.58
N ARG A 455 -61.22 -10.25 13.93
CA ARG A 455 -62.46 -10.56 14.61
C ARG A 455 -63.58 -10.41 13.61
N ASP A 456 -64.13 -11.55 13.23
CA ASP A 456 -65.43 -11.67 12.60
C ASP A 456 -66.49 -10.96 13.44
N THR A 457 -67.28 -10.11 12.79
CA THR A 457 -68.69 -9.92 13.15
C THR A 457 -69.49 -9.62 11.88
N ARG A 458 -70.06 -10.69 11.30
CA ARG A 458 -71.36 -10.65 10.63
C ARG A 458 -72.40 -11.13 11.64
N SER A 459 -73.31 -10.24 12.04
CA SER A 459 -74.75 -10.45 12.29
C SER A 459 -75.29 -9.18 12.92
#